data_AF-A0A7Y3CU83-F1
#
_entry.id   AF-A0A7Y3CU83-F1
#
_cell.length_a   1.000
_cell.length_b   1.000
_cell.length_c   1.000
_cell.angle_alpha   90.00
_cell.angle_beta   90.00
_cell.angle_gamma   90.00
#
_symmetry.space_group_name_H-M   'P 1'
#
loop_
_entity.id
_entity.type
_entity.pdbx_description
1 polymer ?
#
loop_
_entity_poly.entity_id
_entity_poly.type
_entity_poly.pdbx_seq_one_letter_code
_entity_poly.pdbx_strand_id
1 'polypeptide(L)' 'FEISPSAVKLAVTGYGRADKQQIRYAIMQQLKLKVLDAPADAADALALALSYVRSHRPNIPSGASS' A
#
# COMPACT_ATOMS: atom_id res chain seq x y z
N PHE A 1 3.54 9.16 -13.53
CA PHE A 1 3.58 8.94 -12.07
C PHE A 1 4.84 8.17 -11.77
N GLU A 2 5.94 8.87 -11.46
CA GLU A 2 7.10 8.20 -10.88
C GLU A 2 6.93 8.27 -9.36
N ILE A 3 6.67 7.12 -8.74
CA ILE A 3 6.63 7.01 -7.29
C ILE A 3 8.00 6.47 -6.86
N SER A 4 8.77 7.28 -6.17
CA SER A 4 10.08 6.86 -5.64
C SER A 4 9.92 5.62 -4.74
N PRO A 5 10.89 4.69 -4.73
CA PRO A 5 10.81 3.47 -3.92
C PRO A 5 10.50 3.75 -2.44
N SER A 6 11.10 4.81 -1.89
CA SER A 6 10.84 5.25 -0.51
C SER A 6 9.42 5.76 -0.28
N ALA A 7 8.79 6.36 -1.30
CA ALA A 7 7.40 6.83 -1.21
C ALA A 7 6.42 5.65 -1.23
N VAL A 8 6.66 4.63 -2.06
CA VAL A 8 5.90 3.37 -2.01
C VAL A 8 6.03 2.72 -0.64
N LYS A 9 7.27 2.60 -0.14
CA LYS A 9 7.54 2.06 1.21
C LYS A 9 6.78 2.82 2.29
N LEU A 10 6.87 4.15 2.29
CA LEU A 10 6.17 5.00 3.25
C LEU A 10 4.65 4.85 3.16
N ALA A 11 4.08 4.78 1.95
CA ALA A 11 2.63 4.67 1.75
C ALA A 11 2.06 3.32 2.22
N VAL A 12 2.82 2.24 2.01
CA VAL A 12 2.42 0.87 2.33
C VAL A 12 2.72 0.53 3.79
N THR A 13 3.93 0.80 4.28
CA THR A 13 4.37 0.37 5.62
C THR A 13 4.33 1.48 6.68
N GLY A 14 4.19 2.74 6.28
CA GLY A 14 4.41 3.90 7.16
C GLY A 14 5.89 4.21 7.41
N TYR A 15 6.82 3.44 6.83
CA TYR A 15 8.25 3.59 7.05
C TYR A 15 9.01 3.62 5.71
N GLY A 16 9.58 4.77 5.36
CA GLY A 16 10.23 4.98 4.06
C GLY A 16 11.48 4.12 3.79
N ARG A 17 12.04 3.49 4.82
CA ARG A 17 13.19 2.57 4.71
C ARG A 17 12.82 1.09 4.84
N ALA A 18 11.53 0.77 4.77
CA ALA A 18 11.08 -0.61 4.97
C ALA A 18 11.68 -1.60 3.96
N ASP A 19 11.97 -2.80 4.44
CA ASP A 19 12.46 -3.91 3.62
C ASP A 19 11.34 -4.66 2.90
N LYS A 20 11.68 -5.47 1.89
CA LYS A 20 10.71 -6.24 1.10
C LYS A 20 9.80 -7.14 1.96
N GLN A 21 10.34 -7.71 3.04
CA GLN A 21 9.54 -8.50 3.99
C GLN A 21 8.53 -7.64 4.76
N GLN A 22 8.92 -6.44 5.18
CA GLN A 22 8.02 -5.51 5.88
C GLN A 22 6.92 -5.00 4.94
N ILE A 23 7.24 -4.76 3.67
CA ILE A 23 6.25 -4.43 2.64
C ILE A 23 5.24 -5.57 2.49
N ARG A 24 5.71 -6.82 2.31
CA ARG A 24 4.80 -7.99 2.21
C ARG A 24 3.94 -8.14 3.46
N TYR A 25 4.53 -8.02 4.64
CA TYR A 25 3.78 -8.10 5.90
C TYR A 25 2.72 -6.99 6.00
N ALA A 26 3.07 -5.75 5.67
CA ALA A 26 2.13 -4.63 5.68
C ALA A 26 0.98 -4.83 4.70
N ILE A 27 1.26 -5.34 3.49
CA ILE A 27 0.23 -5.70 2.50
C ILE A 27 -0.70 -6.78 3.06
N MET A 28 -0.14 -7.82 3.68
CA MET A 28 -0.93 -8.88 4.30
C MET A 28 -1.85 -8.34 5.39
N GLN A 29 -1.35 -7.46 6.25
CA GLN A 29 -2.15 -6.84 7.31
C GLN A 29 -3.25 -5.94 6.73
N GLN A 30 -2.93 -5.12 5.72
CA GLN A 30 -3.89 -4.19 5.09
C GLN A 30 -4.98 -4.91 4.30
N LEU A 31 -4.65 -6.01 3.62
CA LEU A 31 -5.57 -6.81 2.82
C LEU A 31 -6.17 -8.00 3.60
N LYS A 32 -5.84 -8.14 4.89
CA LYS A 32 -6.25 -9.26 5.77
C LYS A 32 -5.92 -10.64 5.18
N LEU A 33 -4.78 -10.76 4.52
CA LEU A 33 -4.29 -12.01 3.94
C LEU A 33 -3.56 -12.83 5.01
N LYS A 34 -3.94 -14.11 5.15
CA LYS A 34 -3.27 -15.07 6.06
C LYS A 34 -1.87 -15.46 5.57
N VAL A 35 -1.71 -15.61 4.27
CA VAL A 35 -0.43 -15.89 3.61
C VAL A 35 -0.38 -15.10 2.31
N LEU A 36 0.79 -14.56 1.98
CA LEU A 36 1.03 -13.94 0.67
C LEU A 36 2.06 -14.78 -0.08
N ASP A 37 1.62 -15.93 -0.56
CA ASP A 37 2.40 -16.85 -1.42
C ASP A 37 2.54 -16.34 -2.87
N ALA A 38 2.30 -15.06 -3.08
CA ALA A 38 2.44 -14.44 -4.38
C ALA A 38 3.94 -14.27 -4.74
N PRO A 39 4.32 -14.41 -6.03
CA PRO A 39 5.66 -14.07 -6.48
C PRO A 39 5.99 -12.60 -6.17
N ALA A 40 7.27 -12.27 -6.11
CA ALA A 40 7.74 -10.93 -5.73
C ALA A 40 7.03 -9.82 -6.54
N ASP A 41 6.82 -10.05 -7.84
CA ASP A 41 6.16 -9.11 -8.75
C ASP A 41 4.71 -8.78 -8.35
N ALA A 42 3.98 -9.76 -7.82
CA ALA A 42 2.60 -9.55 -7.36
C ALA A 42 2.55 -8.70 -6.08
N ALA A 43 3.54 -8.86 -5.18
CA ALA A 43 3.66 -8.00 -4.01
C ALA A 43 3.98 -6.55 -4.41
N ASP A 44 4.83 -6.34 -5.42
CA ASP A 44 5.14 -5.01 -5.95
C ASP A 44 3.90 -4.37 -6.63
N ALA A 45 3.11 -5.14 -7.39
CA ALA A 45 1.85 -4.66 -7.96
C ALA A 45 0.84 -4.22 -6.87
N LEU A 46 0.71 -5.00 -5.80
CA LEU A 46 -0.15 -4.64 -4.67
C LEU A 46 0.38 -3.40 -3.92
N ALA A 47 1.69 -3.30 -3.74
CA ALA A 47 2.31 -2.12 -3.12
C ALA A 47 2.04 -0.84 -3.93
N LEU A 48 2.17 -0.92 -5.26
CA LEU A 48 1.85 0.17 -6.17
C LEU A 48 0.36 0.52 -6.12
N ALA A 49 -0.53 -0.47 -6.15
CA ALA A 49 -1.97 -0.25 -6.05
C ALA A 49 -2.35 0.44 -4.73
N LEU A 50 -1.80 -0.02 -3.60
CA LEU A 50 -2.02 0.58 -2.29
C LEU A 50 -1.48 2.01 -2.22
N SER A 51 -0.27 2.23 -2.75
CA SER A 51 0.32 3.57 -2.84
C SER A 51 -0.55 4.49 -3.69
N TYR A 52 -1.04 4.00 -4.84
CA TYR A 52 -1.91 4.75 -5.74
C TYR A 52 -3.24 5.11 -5.07
N VAL A 53 -3.94 4.14 -4.47
CA VAL A 53 -5.20 4.36 -3.76
C VAL A 53 -5.02 5.34 -2.60
N ARG A 54 -3.87 5.31 -1.91
CA ARG A 54 -3.59 6.22 -0.80
C ARG A 54 -3.30 7.64 -1.27
N SER A 55 -2.59 7.79 -2.38
CA SER A 55 -2.32 9.09 -3.01
C SER A 55 -3.54 9.68 -3.73
N HIS A 56 -4.42 8.83 -4.26
CA HIS A 56 -5.62 9.22 -5.01
C HIS A 56 -6.91 8.97 -4.25
N ARG A 57 -6.86 8.84 -2.92
CA ARG A 57 -8.03 8.56 -2.11
C ARG A 57 -9.11 9.60 -2.45
N PRO A 58 -10.19 9.20 -3.15
CA PRO A 58 -11.17 10.17 -3.60
C PRO A 58 -11.76 10.79 -2.34
N ASN A 59 -11.76 12.12 -2.30
CA ASN A 59 -12.50 12.85 -1.28
C ASN A 59 -13.97 12.57 -1.57
N ILE A 60 -14.51 11.48 -1.01
CA ILE A 60 -15.95 11.23 -1.01
C ILE A 60 -16.50 12.32 -0.10
N PRO A 61 -17.22 13.33 -0.63
CA PRO A 61 -17.79 14.35 0.22
C PRO A 61 -18.72 13.65 1.21
N SER A 62 -18.39 13.75 2.50
CA SER A 62 -19.27 13.31 3.59
C SER A 62 -20.52 14.18 3.58
N GLY A 63 -21.48 13.84 2.74
CA GLY A 63 -22.84 14.34 2.83
C GLY A 63 -23.54 13.61 3.96
N ALA A 64 -23.43 14.13 5.18
CA ALA A 64 -24.42 13.99 6.25
C ALA A 64 -23.97 14.80 7.48
N SER A 65 -24.08 16.11 7.38
CA SER A 65 -24.47 16.91 8.53
C SER A 65 -25.98 16.77 8.67
N SER A 66 -26.44 16.19 9.76
CA SER A 66 -27.72 16.49 10.41
C SER A 66 -27.58 16.10 11.87
#